data_AF-A0A7W1QM53-F1
#
_entry.id   AF-A0A7W1QM53-F1
#
_cell.length_a   1.000
_cell.length_b   1.000
_cell.length_c   1.000
_cell.angle_alpha   90.00
_cell.angle_beta   90.00
_cell.angle_gamma   90.00
#
_symmetry.space_group_name_H-M   'P 1'
#
loop_
_entity.id
_entity.type
_entity.pdbx_description
1 polymer ?
#
loop_
_entity_poly.entity_id
_entity_poly.type
_entity_poly.pdbx_seq_one_letter_code
_entity_poly.pdbx_strand_id
1 'polypeptide(L)' 'METTLTIRLPKKQREALKRRANALNKSESEIVRELIDRETEQSFLRDRVRHLIGSLDSSQTVGGPHALKAIIRKRNWRK' A
#
# COMPACT_ATOMS: atom_id res chain seq x y z
N MET A 1 -17.98 9.25 -14.12
CA MET A 1 -18.16 8.48 -15.37
C MET A 1 -17.79 7.05 -15.10
N GLU A 2 -18.62 6.08 -15.47
CA GLU A 2 -18.28 4.65 -15.33
C GLU A 2 -17.62 4.15 -16.62
N THR A 3 -16.56 3.35 -16.48
CA THR A 3 -15.83 2.73 -17.58
C THR A 3 -15.68 1.23 -17.34
N THR A 4 -15.78 0.42 -18.40
CA THR A 4 -15.65 -1.04 -18.29
C THR A 4 -14.19 -1.48 -18.34
N LEU A 5 -13.75 -2.23 -17.35
CA LEU A 5 -12.43 -2.87 -17.29
C LEU A 5 -12.59 -4.39 -17.38
N THR A 6 -12.03 -5.00 -18.43
CA THR A 6 -12.05 -6.47 -18.60
C THR A 6 -10.73 -7.06 -18.12
N ILE A 7 -10.78 -7.94 -17.11
CA ILE A 7 -9.60 -8.60 -16.54
C ILE A 7 -9.72 -10.10 -16.75
N ARG A 8 -8.65 -10.74 -17.25
CA ARG A 8 -8.55 -12.19 -17.34
C ARG A 8 -8.15 -12.76 -15.98
N LEU A 9 -9.01 -13.57 -15.39
CA LEU A 9 -8.78 -14.19 -14.08
C LEU A 9 -8.76 -15.72 -14.19
N PRO A 10 -7.90 -16.42 -13.44
CA PRO A 10 -8.01 -17.85 -13.22
C PRO A 10 -9.40 -18.23 -12.68
N LYS A 11 -9.94 -19.37 -13.12
CA LYS A 11 -11.28 -19.86 -12.72
C LYS A 11 -11.47 -19.87 -11.19
N LYS A 12 -10.45 -20.33 -10.46
CA LYS A 12 -10.46 -20.38 -8.98
C LYS A 12 -10.68 -19.00 -8.34
N GLN A 13 -10.08 -17.95 -8.90
CA GLN A 13 -10.24 -16.58 -8.38
C GLN A 13 -11.64 -16.04 -8.64
N ARG A 14 -12.19 -16.28 -9.84
CA ARG A 14 -13.57 -15.90 -10.17
C ARG A 14 -14.60 -16.61 -9.27
N GLU A 15 -14.40 -17.90 -9.00
CA GLU A 15 -15.26 -18.66 -8.09
C GLU A 15 -15.17 -18.16 -6.64
N ALA A 16 -13.98 -17.77 -6.18
CA ALA A 16 -13.81 -17.17 -4.87
C ALA A 16 -14.52 -15.80 -4.77
N LEU A 17 -14.40 -14.96 -5.80
CA LEU A 17 -15.10 -13.68 -5.93
C LEU A 17 -16.63 -13.88 -5.88
N LYS A 18 -17.15 -14.82 -6.66
CA LYS A 18 -18.59 -15.12 -6.69
C LYS A 18 -19.11 -15.60 -5.34
N ARG A 19 -18.38 -16.48 -4.65
CA ARG A 19 -18.74 -16.93 -3.29
C ARG A 19 -18.77 -15.75 -2.31
N ARG A 20 -17.80 -14.86 -2.38
CA ARG A 20 -17.73 -13.67 -1.53
C ARG A 20 -18.85 -12.68 -1.83
N ALA A 21 -19.18 -12.46 -3.09
CA ALA A 21 -20.28 -11.60 -3.53
C ALA A 21 -21.63 -12.12 -3.00
N ASN A 22 -21.87 -13.43 -3.14
CA ASN A 22 -23.07 -14.07 -2.61
C ASN A 22 -23.18 -13.95 -1.09
N ALA A 23 -22.08 -14.18 -0.36
CA ALA A 23 -22.07 -14.09 1.11
C ALA A 23 -22.39 -12.67 1.62
N LEU A 24 -22.14 -11.64 0.81
CA LEU A 24 -22.35 -10.24 1.14
C LEU A 24 -23.61 -9.65 0.50
N ASN A 25 -24.40 -10.44 -0.24
CA ASN A 25 -25.53 -9.97 -1.06
C ASN A 25 -25.17 -8.80 -2.00
N LYS A 26 -23.96 -8.85 -2.59
CA LYS A 26 -23.43 -7.84 -3.50
C LYS A 26 -23.17 -8.42 -4.88
N SER A 27 -23.00 -7.55 -5.88
CA SER A 27 -22.55 -7.98 -7.21
C SER A 27 -21.04 -8.26 -7.24
N GLU A 28 -20.58 -9.13 -8.16
CA GLU A 28 -19.13 -9.35 -8.36
C GLU A 28 -18.38 -8.04 -8.66
N SER A 29 -19.00 -7.13 -9.44
CA SER A 29 -18.39 -5.84 -9.82
C SER A 29 -18.28 -4.88 -8.63
N GLU A 30 -19.25 -4.90 -7.72
CA GLU A 30 -19.23 -4.09 -6.50
C GLU A 30 -18.12 -4.54 -5.54
N ILE A 31 -17.94 -5.85 -5.35
CA ILE A 31 -16.82 -6.39 -4.56
C ILE A 31 -15.48 -6.03 -5.19
N VAL A 32 -15.36 -6.11 -6.52
CA VAL A 32 -14.12 -5.74 -7.21
C VAL A 32 -13.82 -4.25 -7.04
N ARG A 33 -14.83 -3.36 -7.15
CA ARG A 33 -14.67 -1.93 -6.89
C ARG A 33 -14.20 -1.67 -5.47
N GLU A 34 -14.85 -2.25 -4.46
CA GLU A 34 -14.45 -2.09 -3.05
C GLU A 34 -13.03 -2.58 -2.76
N LEU A 35 -12.59 -3.66 -3.41
CA LEU A 35 -11.21 -4.14 -3.31
C LEU A 35 -10.24 -3.15 -3.97
N ILE A 36 -10.56 -2.65 -5.15
CA ILE A 36 -9.73 -1.66 -5.85
C ILE A 36 -9.65 -0.38 -5.03
N ASP A 37 -10.76 0.15 -4.54
CA ASP A 37 -10.82 1.37 -3.73
C ASP A 37 -9.99 1.20 -2.46
N ARG A 38 -10.16 0.09 -1.73
CA ARG A 38 -9.37 -0.19 -0.52
C ARG A 38 -7.86 -0.20 -0.78
N GLU A 39 -7.42 -0.89 -1.83
CA GLU A 39 -5.99 -1.04 -2.12
C GLU A 39 -5.39 0.23 -2.76
N THR A 40 -6.18 0.96 -3.54
CA THR A 40 -5.76 2.26 -4.10
C THR A 40 -5.74 3.36 -3.04
N GLU A 41 -6.65 3.35 -2.07
CA GLU A 41 -6.58 4.23 -0.89
C GLU A 41 -5.38 3.91 0.02
N GLN A 42 -5.01 2.63 0.16
CA GLN A 42 -3.80 2.22 0.90
C GLN A 42 -2.49 2.64 0.21
N SER A 43 -2.53 3.04 -1.06
CA SER A 43 -1.35 3.38 -1.85
C SER A 43 -0.58 4.60 -1.35
N PHE A 44 -1.07 5.30 -0.33
CA PHE A 44 -0.34 6.43 0.22
C PHE A 44 0.23 6.19 1.60
N LEU A 45 0.57 4.98 2.06
CA LEU A 45 1.60 4.91 3.12
C LEU A 45 2.90 5.57 2.64
N ARG A 46 3.30 5.31 1.39
CA ARG A 46 4.46 5.95 0.77
C ARG A 46 4.30 7.46 0.66
N ASP A 47 3.16 7.98 0.22
CA ASP A 47 2.95 9.43 0.09
C ASP A 47 2.57 10.12 1.42
N ARG A 48 1.90 9.43 2.35
CA ARG A 48 1.66 9.90 3.74
C ARG A 48 2.93 9.90 4.56
N VAL A 49 3.94 9.09 4.26
CA VAL A 49 5.23 9.09 4.99
C VAL A 49 6.34 9.77 4.17
N ARG A 50 6.06 10.21 2.93
CA ARG A 50 6.99 10.96 2.09
C ARG A 50 7.42 12.29 2.71
N HIS A 51 6.55 12.95 3.46
CA HIS A 51 6.90 14.17 4.21
C HIS A 51 7.62 13.86 5.53
N LEU A 52 7.55 12.62 6.00
CA LEU A 52 8.28 12.11 7.17
C LEU A 52 9.69 11.62 6.78
N ILE A 53 10.23 12.04 5.63
CA ILE A 53 11.66 11.90 5.30
C ILE A 53 12.43 12.83 6.24
N GLY A 54 12.70 12.33 7.44
CA GLY A 54 13.52 12.93 8.46
C GLY A 54 14.20 11.82 9.24
N SER A 55 15.44 12.04 9.67
CA SER A 55 16.08 11.15 10.63
C SER A 55 15.56 11.49 12.03
N LEU A 56 15.09 10.50 12.78
CA LEU A 56 14.95 10.67 14.22
C LEU A 56 16.36 10.89 14.78
N ASP A 57 16.68 12.10 15.23
CA ASP A 57 17.96 12.36 15.85
C ASP A 57 17.90 11.88 17.29
N SER A 58 18.53 10.74 17.55
CA SER A 58 18.66 10.17 18.90
C SER A 58 19.69 10.92 19.74
N SER A 59 20.05 12.16 19.39
CA SER A 59 20.97 13.00 20.16
C SER A 59 20.45 13.37 21.55
N GLN A 60 19.17 13.12 21.85
CA GLN A 60 18.63 13.17 23.21
C GLN A 60 18.95 11.92 24.06
N THR A 61 19.53 10.87 23.47
CA THR A 61 19.97 9.67 24.18
C THR A 61 21.50 9.61 24.15
N VAL A 62 22.12 10.20 25.18
CA VAL A 62 23.50 10.01 25.65
C VAL A 62 24.41 9.19 24.72
N GLY A 63 25.06 9.86 23.77
CA GLY A 63 26.07 9.24 22.91
C GLY A 63 26.24 10.00 21.60
N GLY A 64 27.49 10.12 21.13
CA GLY A 64 27.80 10.77 19.85
C GLY A 64 27.06 10.14 18.65
N PRO A 65 27.14 10.76 17.46
CA PRO A 65 26.37 10.35 16.29
C PRO A 65 26.52 8.86 15.99
N HIS A 66 25.40 8.11 16.02
CA HIS A 66 25.41 6.66 15.79
C HIS A 66 25.91 6.36 14.37
N ALA A 67 26.88 5.45 14.23
CA ALA A 67 27.49 5.06 12.95
C ALA A 67 26.47 4.62 11.87
N LEU A 68 25.27 4.17 12.28
CA LEU A 68 24.18 3.80 11.40
C LEU A 68 23.65 4.99 10.59
N LYS A 69 23.72 6.22 11.12
CA LYS A 69 23.30 7.46 10.44
C LYS A 69 24.08 7.69 9.15
N ALA A 70 25.39 7.43 9.16
CA ALA A 70 26.25 7.54 7.98
C ALA A 70 25.89 6.47 6.92
N ILE A 71 25.61 5.23 7.35
CA ILE A 71 25.23 4.13 6.46
C ILE A 71 23.86 4.38 5.83
N ILE A 72 22.89 4.85 6.61
CA ILE A 72 21.55 5.21 6.14
C ILE A 72 21.63 6.36 5.14
N ARG A 73 22.41 7.42 5.42
CA ARG A 73 22.63 8.53 4.48
C ARG A 73 23.24 8.04 3.16
N LYS A 74 24.22 7.12 3.23
CA LYS A 74 24.86 6.52 2.05
C LYS A 74 23.91 5.59 1.27
N ARG A 75 22.90 4.99 1.92
CA ARG A 75 21.90 4.12 1.26
C ARG A 75 20.65 4.86 0.76
N ASN A 76 20.25 5.95 1.42
CA ASN A 76 19.06 6.74 1.09
C ASN A 76 19.29 7.80 0.01
N TRP A 77 20.49 7.88 -0.59
CA TRP A 77 20.71 8.65 -1.82
C TRP A 77 19.88 8.03 -2.96
N ARG A 78 18.72 8.59 -3.22
CA ARG A 78 17.92 8.29 -4.40
C ARG A 78 18.48 9.10 -5.57
N LYS A 79 18.75 8.44 -6.71
CA LYS A 79 18.49 9.06 -8.01
C LYS A 79 16.97 9.15 -8.19
#